data_AF-A0A356B1S7-F1
#
_entry.id   AF-A0A356B1S7-F1
#
_cell.length_a   1.000
_cell.length_b   1.000
_cell.length_c   1.000
_cell.angle_alpha   90.00
_cell.angle_beta   90.00
_cell.angle_gamma   90.00
#
_symmetry.space_group_name_H-M   'P 1'
#
loop_
_entity.id
_entity.type
_entity.pdbx_description
1 polymer ?
#
loop_
_entity_poly.entity_id
_entity_poly.type
_entity_poly.pdbx_seq_one_letter_code
_entity_poly.pdbx_strand_id
1 'polypeptide(L)'
;QYGENIFHNPVSSGNLNNEPIHNNQPEKSSMDNEENGGIDDPTAKRTSINRKELSIKIFPVVWLVGAAGILLYLLWINALQRIQSKRYGVCERKDILEALNECKFMLHVNRKVAVIYSPNYKSPGLYGLFHPKIIINKKLVDDLSHNQIKYVFLHEITHLKRKDLLINAMSLFTLAIHWFNPLIWYTVIKMKQDCEIACDAAVLDIINPEDNKNYGLTIINMLQALSGSGITPGTISFANKYNKRRILMITRHKKASFIWTITAILICLLILVGCSGITQPTGSLESGDGKDIVSNDSTVKPKDNAEAPAETTKPGETILEETSETENSETSNEVENRYDIAGFDSASEFEGTFHYLQEQVQLDHREIVAEYIAYPIQVNMDGSRVNIENEDEFVNNYNKIFTEAVKKAFLEQDVKETFVNYKGVMVGNGELWFNMLEGTKHKYSIYGINN
;
A
#
# COMPACT_ATOMS: atom_id res chain seq x y z
N GLN A 1 50.60 41.55 -15.97
CA GLN A 1 50.71 41.94 -17.40
C GLN A 1 49.30 42.27 -17.90
N TYR A 2 49.20 43.02 -19.01
CA TYR A 2 47.99 43.44 -19.76
C TYR A 2 46.72 42.57 -19.54
N GLY A 3 45.50 43.12 -19.37
CA GLY A 3 44.93 44.34 -19.97
C GLY A 3 44.12 43.96 -21.22
N GLU A 4 42.92 44.47 -21.52
CA GLU A 4 42.16 45.65 -21.07
C GLU A 4 40.63 45.32 -21.06
N ASN A 5 39.78 45.93 -20.21
CA ASN A 5 39.05 47.20 -20.39
C ASN A 5 38.24 47.30 -21.72
N ILE A 6 37.02 47.86 -21.82
CA ILE A 6 36.27 48.74 -20.90
C ILE A 6 34.73 48.58 -21.03
N PHE A 7 34.08 48.90 -19.91
CA PHE A 7 32.66 49.27 -19.67
C PHE A 7 31.96 50.17 -20.70
N HIS A 8 30.61 50.11 -20.78
CA HIS A 8 29.74 51.22 -20.34
C HIS A 8 28.25 50.83 -20.19
N ASN A 9 27.51 51.62 -19.40
CA ASN A 9 26.15 51.43 -18.88
C ASN A 9 25.57 52.86 -18.60
N PRO A 10 24.32 53.09 -18.14
CA PRO A 10 22.98 52.55 -18.49
C PRO A 10 22.05 53.68 -19.06
N VAL A 11 20.88 53.94 -18.42
CA VAL A 11 19.89 55.04 -18.59
C VAL A 11 18.78 54.79 -19.65
N SER A 12 17.48 55.10 -19.45
CA SER A 12 16.62 55.18 -18.23
C SER A 12 15.13 55.37 -18.64
N SER A 13 14.19 54.93 -17.79
CA SER A 13 12.84 55.51 -17.51
C SER A 13 11.93 56.08 -18.63
N GLY A 14 10.66 55.65 -18.67
CA GLY A 14 9.58 56.46 -19.28
C GLY A 14 8.24 55.75 -19.53
N ASN A 15 7.30 55.85 -18.58
CA ASN A 15 5.87 55.63 -18.87
C ASN A 15 5.28 56.87 -19.57
N LEU A 16 4.32 56.68 -20.49
CA LEU A 16 2.95 57.24 -20.39
C LEU A 16 2.08 56.89 -21.61
N ASN A 17 0.76 56.98 -21.43
CA ASN A 17 -0.27 56.66 -22.43
C ASN A 17 -0.49 57.83 -23.41
N ASN A 18 -0.99 57.54 -24.62
CA ASN A 18 -2.33 57.96 -25.07
C ASN A 18 -2.65 57.59 -26.53
N GLU A 19 -3.90 57.15 -26.76
CA GLU A 19 -4.63 57.13 -28.03
C GLU A 19 -5.38 58.48 -28.24
N PRO A 20 -6.15 58.72 -29.33
CA PRO A 20 -6.15 58.15 -30.70
C PRO A 20 -6.16 59.28 -31.79
N ILE A 21 -6.53 59.00 -33.05
CA ILE A 21 -7.58 59.69 -33.88
C ILE A 21 -7.44 59.50 -35.43
N HIS A 22 -8.49 58.92 -36.03
CA HIS A 22 -9.08 59.05 -37.39
C HIS A 22 -8.31 59.01 -38.74
N ASN A 23 -8.91 58.27 -39.70
CA ASN A 23 -9.25 58.57 -41.12
C ASN A 23 -8.18 59.12 -42.12
N ASN A 24 -8.16 58.75 -43.41
CA ASN A 24 -9.27 58.48 -44.34
C ASN A 24 -8.92 57.44 -45.45
N GLN A 25 -9.96 56.92 -46.13
CA GLN A 25 -9.88 56.23 -47.44
C GLN A 25 -10.02 57.26 -48.60
N PRO A 26 -9.57 56.96 -49.85
CA PRO A 26 -10.37 56.20 -50.85
C PRO A 26 -9.58 55.00 -51.45
N GLU A 27 -10.16 53.92 -51.97
CA GLU A 27 -10.96 53.76 -53.22
C GLU A 27 -10.26 54.21 -54.52
N LYS A 28 -10.41 53.58 -55.71
CA LYS A 28 -10.76 52.20 -56.14
C LYS A 28 -10.77 52.22 -57.69
N SER A 29 -10.00 51.38 -58.39
CA SER A 29 -10.10 51.12 -59.85
C SER A 29 -8.91 50.25 -60.31
N SER A 30 -8.94 49.40 -61.35
CA SER A 30 -9.96 48.48 -61.94
C SER A 30 -9.25 47.72 -63.10
N MET A 31 -9.98 46.88 -63.83
CA MET A 31 -9.56 46.16 -65.06
C MET A 31 -8.68 44.90 -64.87
N ASP A 32 -8.78 44.02 -65.85
CA ASP A 32 -8.50 42.58 -65.75
C ASP A 32 -7.47 42.11 -66.79
N ASN A 33 -7.22 40.79 -66.76
CA ASN A 33 -6.78 39.91 -67.84
C ASN A 33 -5.28 39.75 -68.22
N GLU A 34 -4.92 38.45 -68.23
CA GLU A 34 -4.20 37.71 -69.28
C GLU A 34 -2.66 37.63 -69.32
N GLU A 35 -2.22 36.43 -68.94
CA GLU A 35 -1.34 35.51 -69.69
C GLU A 35 0.20 35.48 -69.53
N ASN A 36 0.64 34.23 -69.33
CA ASN A 36 1.86 33.57 -69.82
C ASN A 36 3.27 34.00 -69.34
N GLY A 37 4.00 33.02 -68.82
CA GLY A 37 5.37 33.17 -68.32
C GLY A 37 5.87 31.97 -67.51
N GLY A 38 5.65 30.74 -67.99
CA GLY A 38 5.99 29.53 -67.24
C GLY A 38 7.49 29.27 -67.11
N ILE A 39 7.94 28.98 -65.89
CA ILE A 39 9.16 28.21 -65.61
C ILE A 39 8.78 27.12 -64.62
N ASP A 40 8.58 25.90 -65.11
CA ASP A 40 8.35 24.74 -64.29
C ASP A 40 9.67 24.28 -63.64
N ASP A 41 9.79 24.40 -62.31
CA ASP A 41 10.79 23.66 -61.53
C ASP A 41 10.18 22.34 -61.02
N PRO A 42 10.51 21.18 -61.64
CA PRO A 42 9.98 19.89 -61.20
C PRO A 42 10.69 19.33 -59.95
N THR A 43 11.73 19.99 -59.42
CA THR A 43 12.63 19.41 -58.41
C THR A 43 12.29 19.79 -56.97
N ALA A 44 11.55 20.87 -56.74
CA ALA A 44 11.15 21.35 -55.41
C ALA A 44 10.00 20.56 -54.74
N LYS A 45 9.79 19.29 -55.10
CA LYS A 45 8.76 18.41 -54.49
C LYS A 45 9.18 17.95 -53.07
N ARG A 46 9.31 18.91 -52.15
CA ARG A 46 9.48 18.68 -50.71
C ARG A 46 8.39 17.73 -50.24
N THR A 47 8.75 16.48 -49.98
CA THR A 47 7.89 15.52 -49.29
C THR A 47 7.66 16.06 -47.89
N SER A 48 6.51 16.72 -47.70
CA SER A 48 5.97 17.09 -46.41
C SER A 48 5.57 15.79 -45.68
N ILE A 49 6.58 15.11 -45.12
CA ILE A 49 6.41 13.84 -44.39
C ILE A 49 5.29 14.05 -43.38
N ASN A 50 4.14 13.43 -43.65
CA ASN A 50 2.91 13.70 -42.93
C ASN A 50 3.09 13.23 -41.49
N ARG A 51 3.42 14.16 -40.58
CA ARG A 51 3.81 13.83 -39.21
C ARG A 51 2.73 13.07 -38.45
N LYS A 52 1.45 13.20 -38.85
CA LYS A 52 0.36 12.38 -38.32
C LYS A 52 0.47 10.92 -38.78
N GLU A 53 0.62 10.66 -40.08
CA GLU A 53 0.83 9.30 -40.60
C GLU A 53 2.11 8.64 -40.09
N LEU A 54 3.22 9.37 -40.04
CA LEU A 54 4.48 8.85 -39.53
C LEU A 54 4.32 8.44 -38.05
N SER A 55 3.68 9.29 -37.24
CA SER A 55 3.39 9.01 -35.83
C SER A 55 2.49 7.78 -35.64
N ILE A 56 1.39 7.68 -36.42
CA ILE A 56 0.47 6.52 -36.42
C ILE A 56 1.20 5.21 -36.77
N LYS A 57 2.22 5.27 -37.66
CA LYS A 57 3.03 4.11 -38.05
C LYS A 57 4.11 3.75 -37.02
N ILE A 58 4.64 4.73 -36.27
CA ILE A 58 5.69 4.51 -35.26
C ILE A 58 5.14 3.94 -33.94
N PHE A 59 4.02 4.47 -33.42
CA PHE A 59 3.47 4.04 -32.13
C PHE A 59 3.27 2.51 -31.97
N PRO A 60 2.63 1.78 -32.90
CA PRO A 60 2.45 0.33 -32.75
C PRO A 60 3.78 -0.44 -32.81
N VAL A 61 4.77 0.05 -33.55
CA VAL A 61 6.11 -0.55 -33.62
C VAL A 61 6.85 -0.37 -32.29
N VAL A 62 6.86 0.84 -31.73
CA VAL A 62 7.47 1.13 -30.42
C VAL A 62 6.79 0.31 -29.31
N TRP A 63 5.45 0.24 -29.33
CA TRP A 63 4.70 -0.59 -28.37
C TRP A 63 5.08 -2.07 -28.48
N LEU A 64 5.09 -2.63 -29.70
CA LEU A 64 5.37 -4.05 -29.96
C LEU A 64 6.81 -4.41 -29.59
N VAL A 65 7.79 -3.55 -29.92
CA VAL A 65 9.20 -3.75 -29.53
C VAL A 65 9.36 -3.72 -28.00
N GLY A 66 8.71 -2.79 -27.30
CA GLY A 66 8.71 -2.75 -25.83
C GLY A 66 8.08 -4.00 -25.20
N ALA A 67 6.90 -4.39 -25.67
CA ALA A 67 6.20 -5.58 -25.19
C ALA A 67 6.98 -6.88 -25.46
N ALA A 68 7.56 -7.03 -26.66
CA ALA A 68 8.39 -8.16 -27.03
C ALA A 68 9.69 -8.21 -26.21
N GLY A 69 10.37 -7.08 -26.02
CA GLY A 69 11.59 -7.00 -25.21
C GLY A 69 11.35 -7.41 -23.76
N ILE A 70 10.26 -6.94 -23.14
CA ILE A 70 9.89 -7.28 -21.77
C ILE A 70 9.45 -8.75 -21.67
N LEU A 71 8.67 -9.26 -22.63
CA LEU A 71 8.29 -10.68 -22.67
C LEU A 71 9.52 -11.59 -22.80
N LEU A 72 10.47 -11.25 -23.68
CA LEU A 72 11.74 -11.97 -23.84
C LEU A 72 12.59 -11.92 -22.57
N TYR A 73 12.70 -10.77 -21.91
CA TYR A 73 13.41 -10.62 -20.63
C TYR A 73 12.79 -11.49 -19.52
N LEU A 74 11.46 -11.50 -19.40
CA LEU A 74 10.73 -12.33 -18.44
C LEU A 74 10.89 -13.83 -18.73
N LEU A 75 10.84 -14.23 -20.01
CA LEU A 75 11.11 -15.60 -20.45
C LEU A 75 12.57 -16.00 -20.18
N TRP A 76 13.53 -15.10 -20.39
CA TRP A 76 14.96 -15.32 -20.14
C TRP A 76 15.25 -15.55 -18.65
N ILE A 77 14.72 -14.71 -17.75
CA ILE A 77 14.83 -14.92 -16.28
C ILE A 77 14.23 -16.27 -15.88
N ASN A 78 13.04 -16.59 -16.38
CA ASN A 78 12.39 -17.88 -16.11
C ASN A 78 13.22 -19.06 -16.65
N ALA A 79 13.86 -18.92 -17.82
CA ALA A 79 14.74 -19.94 -18.39
C ALA A 79 16.03 -20.12 -17.58
N LEU A 80 16.68 -19.05 -17.13
CA LEU A 80 17.84 -19.09 -16.24
C LEU A 80 17.50 -19.77 -14.90
N GLN A 81 16.37 -19.40 -14.28
CA GLN A 81 15.87 -20.08 -13.08
C GLN A 81 15.61 -21.57 -13.35
N ARG A 82 15.03 -21.93 -14.51
CA ARG A 82 14.82 -23.33 -14.90
C ARG A 82 16.13 -24.11 -15.02
N ILE A 83 17.16 -23.51 -15.63
CA ILE A 83 18.49 -24.11 -15.80
C ILE A 83 19.18 -24.29 -14.45
N GLN A 84 19.15 -23.28 -13.57
CA GLN A 84 19.67 -23.40 -12.21
C GLN A 84 18.91 -24.47 -11.39
N SER A 85 17.59 -24.60 -11.55
CA SER A 85 16.77 -25.66 -10.91
C SER A 85 17.05 -27.10 -11.38
N LYS A 86 17.94 -27.28 -12.37
CA LYS A 86 18.51 -28.59 -12.76
C LYS A 86 19.85 -28.90 -12.06
N ARG A 87 20.54 -27.89 -11.52
CA ARG A 87 21.82 -28.04 -10.81
C ARG A 87 21.67 -28.25 -9.30
N TYR A 88 20.51 -27.92 -8.75
CA TYR A 88 20.17 -28.11 -7.35
C TYR A 88 19.76 -29.56 -7.04
N GLY A 89 20.16 -30.07 -5.87
CA GLY A 89 19.84 -31.42 -5.43
C GLY A 89 18.36 -31.61 -5.10
N VAL A 90 17.82 -32.77 -5.47
CA VAL A 90 16.48 -33.21 -5.06
C VAL A 90 16.52 -33.57 -3.57
N CYS A 91 15.44 -33.30 -2.83
CA CYS A 91 15.30 -33.79 -1.47
C CYS A 91 14.90 -35.27 -1.49
N GLU A 92 15.75 -36.12 -0.93
CA GLU A 92 15.52 -37.57 -0.76
C GLU A 92 15.23 -37.96 0.71
N ARG A 93 15.10 -36.97 1.61
CA ARG A 93 14.84 -37.19 3.04
C ARG A 93 13.39 -37.66 3.23
N LYS A 94 13.21 -38.84 3.84
CA LYS A 94 11.93 -39.57 3.86
C LYS A 94 10.83 -38.83 4.61
N ASP A 95 11.14 -38.34 5.81
CA ASP A 95 10.33 -37.44 6.64
C ASP A 95 9.74 -36.24 5.88
N ILE A 96 10.55 -35.58 5.05
CA ILE A 96 10.14 -34.41 4.25
C ILE A 96 9.22 -34.83 3.11
N LEU A 97 9.52 -35.95 2.45
CA LEU A 97 8.66 -36.51 1.39
C LEU A 97 7.36 -37.10 1.94
N GLU A 98 7.36 -37.61 3.16
CA GLU A 98 6.19 -38.11 3.88
C GLU A 98 5.26 -36.96 4.28
N ALA A 99 5.79 -35.91 4.94
CA ALA A 99 5.04 -34.69 5.24
C ALA A 99 4.45 -34.05 3.97
N LEU A 100 5.21 -33.98 2.88
CA LEU A 100 4.72 -33.48 1.58
C LEU A 100 3.53 -34.31 1.06
N ASN A 101 3.58 -35.64 1.19
CA ASN A 101 2.52 -36.52 0.71
C ASN A 101 1.28 -36.48 1.62
N GLU A 102 1.45 -36.32 2.92
CA GLU A 102 0.36 -36.08 3.87
C GLU A 102 -0.37 -34.76 3.56
N CYS A 103 0.38 -33.66 3.41
CA CYS A 103 -0.21 -32.36 3.03
C CYS A 103 -0.91 -32.42 1.66
N LYS A 104 -0.37 -33.16 0.69
CA LYS A 104 -1.04 -33.42 -0.61
C LYS A 104 -2.32 -34.23 -0.45
N PHE A 105 -2.37 -35.21 0.45
CA PHE A 105 -3.56 -36.02 0.74
C PHE A 105 -4.64 -35.15 1.37
N MET A 106 -4.32 -34.38 2.41
CA MET A 106 -5.25 -33.40 3.04
C MET A 106 -5.82 -32.42 2.00
N LEU A 107 -4.95 -31.85 1.15
CA LEU A 107 -5.37 -30.92 0.10
C LEU A 107 -6.02 -31.59 -1.13
N HIS A 108 -6.06 -32.92 -1.20
CA HIS A 108 -6.57 -33.71 -2.34
C HIS A 108 -5.85 -33.40 -3.67
N VAL A 109 -4.52 -33.24 -3.63
CA VAL A 109 -3.68 -32.86 -4.78
C VAL A 109 -2.90 -34.05 -5.33
N ASN A 110 -3.46 -34.69 -6.36
CA ASN A 110 -2.86 -35.84 -7.07
C ASN A 110 -1.68 -35.47 -8.00
N ARG A 111 -1.27 -34.19 -8.06
CA ARG A 111 -0.21 -33.73 -8.95
C ARG A 111 1.16 -34.17 -8.43
N LYS A 112 2.05 -34.61 -9.32
CA LYS A 112 3.46 -34.87 -8.98
C LYS A 112 4.17 -33.55 -8.70
N VAL A 113 4.75 -33.43 -7.51
CA VAL A 113 5.55 -32.29 -7.03
C VAL A 113 6.87 -32.86 -6.51
N ALA A 114 7.99 -32.18 -6.79
CA ALA A 114 9.30 -32.54 -6.26
C ALA A 114 9.84 -31.42 -5.36
N VAL A 115 10.53 -31.78 -4.26
CA VAL A 115 11.22 -30.82 -3.40
C VAL A 115 12.69 -30.73 -3.81
N ILE A 116 13.23 -29.51 -3.88
CA ILE A 116 14.61 -29.24 -4.26
C ILE A 116 15.26 -28.30 -3.24
N TYR A 117 16.48 -28.64 -2.82
CA TYR A 117 17.27 -27.80 -1.93
C TYR A 117 18.06 -26.74 -2.71
N SER A 118 17.84 -25.47 -2.41
CA SER A 118 18.68 -24.37 -2.91
C SER A 118 19.22 -23.52 -1.76
N PRO A 119 20.56 -23.33 -1.65
CA PRO A 119 21.14 -22.52 -0.57
C PRO A 119 20.86 -21.02 -0.74
N ASN A 120 20.58 -20.58 -1.98
CA ASN A 120 20.41 -19.17 -2.35
C ASN A 120 18.97 -18.64 -2.12
N TYR A 121 18.02 -19.52 -1.80
CA TYR A 121 16.63 -19.15 -1.50
C TYR A 121 16.46 -19.05 0.01
N LYS A 122 16.04 -17.87 0.52
CA LYS A 122 15.75 -17.68 1.96
C LYS A 122 14.37 -18.18 2.37
N SER A 123 13.45 -18.33 1.41
CA SER A 123 12.08 -18.81 1.61
C SER A 123 11.82 -20.07 0.80
N PRO A 124 10.88 -20.93 1.25
CA PRO A 124 10.12 -21.82 0.38
C PRO A 124 9.53 -21.08 -0.83
N GLY A 125 9.28 -21.80 -1.93
CA GLY A 125 8.53 -21.27 -3.06
C GLY A 125 8.28 -22.26 -4.20
N LEU A 126 7.06 -22.26 -4.71
CA LEU A 126 6.61 -23.06 -5.85
C LEU A 126 7.10 -22.51 -7.20
N TYR A 127 7.74 -23.37 -8.00
CA TYR A 127 8.25 -23.03 -9.34
C TYR A 127 7.88 -24.07 -10.41
N GLY A 128 7.67 -23.63 -11.66
CA GLY A 128 7.53 -24.49 -12.84
C GLY A 128 6.08 -24.85 -13.23
N LEU A 129 5.50 -24.09 -14.17
CA LEU A 129 4.07 -24.14 -14.53
C LEU A 129 3.51 -25.55 -14.85
N PHE A 130 4.25 -26.35 -15.64
CA PHE A 130 3.82 -27.69 -16.06
C PHE A 130 4.29 -28.80 -15.08
N HIS A 131 5.50 -28.66 -14.55
CA HIS A 131 6.15 -29.63 -13.66
C HIS A 131 6.54 -28.90 -12.37
N PRO A 132 5.60 -28.75 -11.42
CA PRO A 132 5.79 -27.95 -10.23
C PRO A 132 6.85 -28.57 -9.31
N LYS A 133 7.71 -27.72 -8.76
CA LYS A 133 8.69 -28.06 -7.75
C LYS A 133 8.61 -27.05 -6.61
N ILE A 134 8.76 -27.51 -5.38
CA ILE A 134 8.97 -26.64 -4.22
C ILE A 134 10.47 -26.49 -4.05
N ILE A 135 10.96 -25.26 -4.14
CA ILE A 135 12.34 -24.90 -3.79
C ILE A 135 12.34 -24.55 -2.30
N ILE A 136 13.32 -25.04 -1.53
CA ILE A 136 13.44 -24.73 -0.11
C ILE A 136 14.91 -24.64 0.31
N ASN A 137 15.23 -23.86 1.34
CA ASN A 137 16.57 -23.86 1.91
C ASN A 137 16.79 -25.16 2.72
N LYS A 138 18.00 -25.72 2.69
CA LYS A 138 18.32 -26.84 3.58
C LYS A 138 18.33 -26.39 5.04
N LYS A 139 18.90 -25.23 5.35
CA LYS A 139 18.97 -24.69 6.73
C LYS A 139 17.57 -24.58 7.33
N LEU A 140 16.65 -23.89 6.64
CA LEU A 140 15.26 -23.75 7.09
C LEU A 140 14.52 -25.09 7.32
N VAL A 141 14.88 -26.16 6.61
CA VAL A 141 14.33 -27.51 6.85
C VAL A 141 14.96 -28.19 8.07
N ASP A 142 16.17 -27.81 8.45
CA ASP A 142 16.86 -28.27 9.65
C ASP A 142 16.51 -27.40 10.89
N ASP A 143 16.12 -26.13 10.69
CA ASP A 143 15.71 -25.17 11.72
C ASP A 143 14.22 -25.28 12.12
N LEU A 144 13.36 -25.86 11.26
CA LEU A 144 11.91 -25.98 11.49
C LEU A 144 11.51 -27.38 12.00
N SER A 145 10.60 -27.42 12.97
CA SER A 145 9.99 -28.68 13.42
C SER A 145 9.06 -29.28 12.35
N HIS A 146 8.81 -30.59 12.46
CA HIS A 146 8.01 -31.36 11.50
C HIS A 146 6.61 -30.76 11.24
N ASN A 147 5.94 -30.24 12.28
CA ASN A 147 4.63 -29.58 12.12
C ASN A 147 4.73 -28.22 11.40
N GLN A 148 5.81 -27.45 11.62
CA GLN A 148 6.05 -26.20 10.89
C GLN A 148 6.35 -26.46 9.41
N ILE A 149 7.06 -27.54 9.10
CA ILE A 149 7.28 -28.00 7.72
C ILE A 149 5.95 -28.41 7.05
N LYS A 150 5.02 -29.05 7.78
CA LYS A 150 3.65 -29.29 7.30
C LYS A 150 2.89 -27.99 7.00
N TYR A 151 2.96 -26.98 7.85
CA TYR A 151 2.33 -25.66 7.59
C TYR A 151 2.87 -25.00 6.33
N VAL A 152 4.20 -25.03 6.12
CA VAL A 152 4.84 -24.55 4.87
C VAL A 152 4.34 -25.33 3.65
N PHE A 153 4.30 -26.66 3.71
CA PHE A 153 3.83 -27.46 2.57
C PHE A 153 2.33 -27.30 2.30
N LEU A 154 1.48 -27.15 3.32
CA LEU A 154 0.07 -26.81 3.13
C LEU A 154 -0.08 -25.47 2.39
N HIS A 155 0.75 -24.46 2.68
CA HIS A 155 0.76 -23.19 1.98
C HIS A 155 1.16 -23.34 0.49
N GLU A 156 2.33 -23.94 0.22
CA GLU A 156 2.87 -24.14 -1.14
C GLU A 156 1.96 -25.03 -2.02
N ILE A 157 1.38 -26.10 -1.46
CA ILE A 157 0.44 -26.96 -2.16
C ILE A 157 -0.91 -26.26 -2.39
N THR A 158 -1.30 -25.32 -1.52
CA THR A 158 -2.51 -24.49 -1.70
C THR A 158 -2.38 -23.56 -2.90
N HIS A 159 -1.24 -22.86 -3.07
CA HIS A 159 -0.94 -22.12 -4.30
C HIS A 159 -1.01 -23.01 -5.56
N LEU A 160 -0.49 -24.24 -5.47
CA LEU A 160 -0.56 -25.21 -6.58
C LEU A 160 -2.00 -25.65 -6.90
N LYS A 161 -2.82 -25.90 -5.88
CA LYS A 161 -4.23 -26.29 -6.00
C LYS A 161 -5.06 -25.17 -6.63
N ARG A 162 -4.83 -23.92 -6.20
CA ARG A 162 -5.48 -22.70 -6.71
C ARG A 162 -5.00 -22.30 -8.11
N LYS A 163 -3.88 -22.86 -8.58
CA LYS A 163 -3.20 -22.55 -9.84
C LYS A 163 -2.60 -21.13 -9.87
N ASP A 164 -2.20 -20.58 -8.73
CA ASP A 164 -1.68 -19.20 -8.63
C ASP A 164 -0.42 -18.98 -9.50
N LEU A 165 0.34 -20.05 -9.78
CA LEU A 165 1.48 -20.05 -10.71
C LEU A 165 1.07 -19.80 -12.18
N LEU A 166 -0.15 -20.20 -12.58
CA LEU A 166 -0.73 -19.83 -13.89
C LEU A 166 -1.21 -18.38 -13.87
N ILE A 167 -1.86 -17.94 -12.78
CA ILE A 167 -2.31 -16.55 -12.62
C ILE A 167 -1.12 -15.60 -12.71
N ASN A 168 -0.03 -15.85 -11.97
CA ASN A 168 1.21 -15.07 -12.05
C ASN A 168 1.82 -15.06 -13.47
N ALA A 169 1.75 -16.16 -14.22
CA ALA A 169 2.20 -16.19 -15.61
C ALA A 169 1.31 -15.33 -16.53
N MET A 170 0.00 -15.34 -16.34
CA MET A 170 -0.94 -14.45 -17.04
C MET A 170 -0.69 -12.98 -16.67
N SER A 171 -0.50 -12.67 -15.38
CA SER A 171 -0.18 -11.31 -14.92
C SER A 171 1.10 -10.77 -15.56
N LEU A 172 2.15 -11.59 -15.67
CA LEU A 172 3.40 -11.22 -16.33
C LEU A 172 3.21 -10.94 -17.84
N PHE A 173 2.32 -11.67 -18.51
CA PHE A 173 1.95 -11.42 -19.90
C PHE A 173 1.15 -10.11 -20.05
N THR A 174 0.15 -9.87 -19.19
CA THR A 174 -0.58 -8.60 -19.12
C THR A 174 0.35 -7.42 -18.84
N LEU A 175 1.36 -7.62 -18.00
CA LEU A 175 2.38 -6.61 -17.67
C LEU A 175 3.33 -6.32 -18.84
N ALA A 176 3.63 -7.31 -19.69
CA ALA A 176 4.39 -7.09 -20.92
C ALA A 176 3.58 -6.31 -21.96
N ILE A 177 2.27 -6.59 -22.09
CA ILE A 177 1.34 -5.83 -22.97
C ILE A 177 1.19 -4.37 -22.50
N HIS A 178 1.02 -4.17 -21.20
CA HIS A 178 0.73 -2.86 -20.59
C HIS A 178 1.93 -2.30 -19.81
N TRP A 179 3.15 -2.52 -20.29
CA TRP A 179 4.38 -2.18 -19.58
C TRP A 179 4.47 -0.71 -19.15
N PHE A 180 3.88 0.19 -19.94
CA PHE A 180 3.83 1.64 -19.71
C PHE A 180 2.71 2.09 -18.75
N ASN A 181 1.79 1.21 -18.34
CA ASN A 181 0.59 1.57 -17.57
C ASN A 181 0.75 1.26 -16.06
N PRO A 182 1.01 2.26 -15.20
CA PRO A 182 1.26 2.04 -13.77
C PRO A 182 0.06 1.42 -13.02
N LEU A 183 -1.17 1.58 -13.51
CA LEU A 183 -2.36 0.96 -12.91
C LEU A 183 -2.36 -0.56 -13.03
N ILE A 184 -1.75 -1.12 -14.09
CA ILE A 184 -1.59 -2.56 -14.26
C ILE A 184 -0.50 -3.08 -13.32
N TRP A 185 0.61 -2.37 -13.15
CA TRP A 185 1.63 -2.69 -12.15
C TRP A 185 1.02 -2.75 -10.74
N TYR A 186 0.25 -1.72 -10.35
CA TYR A 186 -0.45 -1.69 -9.06
C TYR A 186 -1.46 -2.83 -8.91
N THR A 187 -2.27 -3.11 -9.94
CA THR A 187 -3.24 -4.21 -9.94
C THR A 187 -2.55 -5.57 -9.77
N VAL A 188 -1.42 -5.82 -10.43
CA VAL A 188 -0.65 -7.08 -10.26
C VAL A 188 -0.04 -7.19 -8.86
N ILE A 189 0.43 -6.07 -8.27
CA ILE A 189 0.88 -6.04 -6.87
C ILE A 189 -0.28 -6.39 -5.92
N LYS A 190 -1.47 -5.81 -6.11
CA LYS A 190 -2.64 -6.08 -5.27
C LYS A 190 -3.18 -7.50 -5.42
N MET A 191 -3.28 -7.99 -6.65
CA MET A 191 -3.65 -9.38 -6.94
C MET A 191 -2.70 -10.36 -6.24
N LYS A 192 -1.37 -10.12 -6.24
CA LYS A 192 -0.43 -10.93 -5.46
C LYS A 192 -0.67 -10.83 -3.96
N GLN A 193 -0.92 -9.62 -3.43
CA GLN A 193 -1.24 -9.42 -2.02
C GLN A 193 -2.51 -10.18 -1.58
N ASP A 194 -3.55 -10.21 -2.41
CA ASP A 194 -4.78 -10.95 -2.11
C ASP A 194 -4.65 -12.47 -2.36
N CYS A 195 -3.72 -12.91 -3.23
CA CYS A 195 -3.44 -14.35 -3.42
C CYS A 195 -2.91 -15.03 -2.16
N GLU A 196 -1.89 -14.49 -1.48
CA GLU A 196 -1.36 -15.14 -0.26
C GLU A 196 -2.42 -15.16 0.85
N ILE A 197 -3.20 -14.08 1.01
CA ILE A 197 -4.29 -14.00 2.00
C ILE A 197 -5.33 -15.09 1.71
N ALA A 198 -5.67 -15.30 0.44
CA ALA A 198 -6.59 -16.35 0.02
C ALA A 198 -5.97 -17.77 0.03
N CYS A 199 -4.65 -17.89 0.26
CA CYS A 199 -3.97 -19.15 0.56
C CYS A 199 -3.91 -19.41 2.06
N ASP A 200 -3.53 -18.41 2.87
CA ASP A 200 -3.60 -18.45 4.33
C ASP A 200 -5.01 -18.89 4.78
N ALA A 201 -6.07 -18.23 4.27
CA ALA A 201 -7.45 -18.57 4.61
C ALA A 201 -7.82 -20.02 4.24
N ALA A 202 -7.35 -20.50 3.08
CA ALA A 202 -7.62 -21.86 2.62
C ALA A 202 -6.81 -22.94 3.38
N VAL A 203 -5.69 -22.60 4.00
CA VAL A 203 -5.00 -23.49 4.97
C VAL A 203 -5.74 -23.50 6.31
N LEU A 204 -6.21 -22.35 6.79
CA LEU A 204 -6.98 -22.22 8.05
C LEU A 204 -8.36 -22.88 7.99
N ASP A 205 -8.91 -23.12 6.80
CA ASP A 205 -10.11 -23.93 6.62
C ASP A 205 -9.85 -25.45 6.75
N ILE A 206 -8.59 -25.89 6.69
CA ILE A 206 -8.14 -27.30 6.66
C ILE A 206 -7.48 -27.73 7.98
N ILE A 207 -6.67 -26.88 8.61
CA ILE A 207 -6.05 -27.18 9.92
C ILE A 207 -7.04 -27.02 11.08
N ASN A 208 -6.67 -27.55 12.26
CA ASN A 208 -7.48 -27.38 13.46
C ASN A 208 -7.47 -25.91 13.93
N PRO A 209 -8.56 -25.37 14.51
CA PRO A 209 -8.59 -24.00 15.02
C PRO A 209 -7.51 -23.69 16.06
N GLU A 210 -7.11 -24.70 16.85
CA GLU A 210 -6.03 -24.62 17.84
C GLU A 210 -4.65 -24.37 17.19
N ASP A 211 -4.42 -24.93 16.00
CA ASP A 211 -3.18 -24.81 15.25
C ASP A 211 -3.03 -23.46 14.52
N ASN A 212 -4.09 -22.64 14.45
CA ASN A 212 -4.06 -21.33 13.78
C ASN A 212 -2.94 -20.42 14.33
N LYS A 213 -2.65 -20.47 15.64
CA LYS A 213 -1.54 -19.74 16.27
C LYS A 213 -0.18 -20.27 15.81
N ASN A 214 -0.03 -21.60 15.74
CA ASN A 214 1.19 -22.28 15.32
C ASN A 214 1.49 -22.03 13.83
N TYR A 215 0.47 -22.06 12.98
CA TYR A 215 0.54 -21.64 11.58
C TYR A 215 0.99 -20.17 11.46
N GLY A 216 0.31 -19.26 12.16
CA GLY A 216 0.62 -17.82 12.13
C GLY A 216 2.06 -17.52 12.54
N LEU A 217 2.55 -18.14 13.62
CA LEU A 217 3.95 -18.02 14.06
C LEU A 217 4.94 -18.58 13.02
N THR A 218 4.60 -19.70 12.36
CA THR A 218 5.44 -20.28 11.30
C THR A 218 5.61 -19.32 10.13
N ILE A 219 4.51 -18.70 9.67
CA ILE A 219 4.53 -17.70 8.60
C ILE A 219 5.30 -16.44 9.04
N ILE A 220 5.17 -15.99 10.30
CA ILE A 220 5.94 -14.86 10.85
C ILE A 220 7.44 -15.14 10.81
N ASN A 221 7.89 -16.30 11.29
CA ASN A 221 9.31 -16.67 11.32
C ASN A 221 9.90 -16.77 9.89
N MET A 222 9.13 -17.34 8.96
CA MET A 222 9.48 -17.41 7.53
C MET A 222 9.59 -16.01 6.88
N LEU A 223 8.72 -15.07 7.26
CA LEU A 223 8.78 -13.67 6.81
C LEU A 223 9.95 -12.89 7.45
N GLN A 224 10.29 -13.15 8.71
CA GLN A 224 11.46 -12.55 9.36
C GLN A 224 12.77 -13.00 8.68
N ALA A 225 12.90 -14.30 8.35
CA ALA A 225 14.04 -14.83 7.60
C ALA A 225 14.21 -14.19 6.20
N LEU A 226 13.11 -13.72 5.59
CA LEU A 226 13.11 -13.00 4.32
C LEU A 226 13.57 -11.53 4.45
N SER A 227 13.16 -10.82 5.51
CA SER A 227 13.46 -9.39 5.70
C SER A 227 14.96 -9.05 5.62
N GLY A 228 15.82 -10.00 5.98
CA GLY A 228 17.28 -9.81 6.05
C GLY A 228 18.06 -9.85 4.73
N SER A 229 17.45 -9.79 3.52
CA SER A 229 18.12 -9.29 2.29
C SER A 229 17.27 -9.36 1.01
N GLY A 230 17.36 -8.32 0.17
CA GLY A 230 17.49 -8.48 -1.29
C GLY A 230 16.20 -8.70 -2.09
N ILE A 231 16.10 -8.03 -3.25
CA ILE A 231 14.96 -8.15 -4.17
C ILE A 231 15.12 -9.41 -5.02
N THR A 232 14.36 -10.47 -4.75
CA THR A 232 14.22 -11.59 -5.68
C THR A 232 13.44 -11.17 -6.94
N PRO A 233 13.97 -11.37 -8.16
CA PRO A 233 13.26 -11.03 -9.40
C PRO A 233 11.91 -11.75 -9.51
N GLY A 234 10.82 -10.99 -9.55
CA GLY A 234 9.43 -11.47 -9.62
C GLY A 234 8.62 -11.33 -8.33
N THR A 235 9.26 -11.07 -7.18
CA THR A 235 8.62 -10.80 -5.88
C THR A 235 8.82 -9.35 -5.46
N ILE A 236 7.74 -8.56 -5.39
CA ILE A 236 7.81 -7.14 -5.01
C ILE A 236 7.48 -7.03 -3.52
N SER A 237 8.52 -6.95 -2.68
CA SER A 237 8.40 -7.04 -1.22
C SER A 237 8.00 -5.71 -0.55
N PHE A 238 6.72 -5.37 -0.59
CA PHE A 238 6.13 -4.29 0.22
C PHE A 238 5.77 -4.81 1.63
N ALA A 239 6.78 -5.21 2.41
CA ALA A 239 6.61 -6.10 3.56
C ALA A 239 5.64 -5.61 4.67
N ASN A 240 5.87 -4.43 5.26
CA ASN A 240 5.38 -4.16 6.63
C ASN A 240 3.83 -4.06 6.75
N LYS A 241 3.20 -3.10 6.04
CA LYS A 241 1.73 -2.93 6.05
C LYS A 241 0.98 -4.13 5.46
N TYR A 242 1.64 -4.93 4.62
CA TYR A 242 1.05 -6.11 4.00
C TYR A 242 1.03 -7.33 4.93
N ASN A 243 2.17 -7.66 5.56
CA ASN A 243 2.28 -8.81 6.45
C ASN A 243 1.36 -8.65 7.67
N LYS A 244 1.17 -7.42 8.17
CA LYS A 244 0.12 -7.07 9.16
C LYS A 244 -1.28 -7.51 8.73
N ARG A 245 -1.65 -7.37 7.44
CA ARG A 245 -2.97 -7.79 6.92
C ARG A 245 -3.11 -9.32 6.86
N ARG A 246 -2.04 -10.06 6.52
CA ARG A 246 -2.02 -11.54 6.61
C ARG A 246 -2.25 -11.99 8.06
N ILE A 247 -1.44 -11.51 9.01
CA ILE A 247 -1.52 -11.89 10.43
C ILE A 247 -2.88 -11.52 11.05
N LEU A 248 -3.42 -10.34 10.73
CA LEU A 248 -4.74 -9.91 11.20
C LEU A 248 -5.89 -10.74 10.62
N MET A 249 -5.74 -11.28 9.41
CA MET A 249 -6.70 -12.22 8.83
C MET A 249 -6.57 -13.59 9.51
N ILE A 250 -5.36 -14.14 9.65
CA ILE A 250 -5.08 -15.43 10.32
C ILE A 250 -5.68 -15.45 11.74
N THR A 251 -5.45 -14.39 12.52
CA THR A 251 -5.97 -14.27 13.91
C THR A 251 -7.47 -13.99 14.02
N ARG A 252 -8.15 -13.66 12.92
CA ARG A 252 -9.60 -13.34 12.89
C ARG A 252 -10.38 -14.24 11.93
N HIS A 253 -9.78 -15.33 11.44
CA HIS A 253 -10.37 -16.21 10.43
C HIS A 253 -11.67 -16.82 10.94
N LYS A 254 -12.69 -16.78 10.09
CA LYS A 254 -13.99 -17.43 10.30
C LYS A 254 -14.41 -18.03 8.96
N LYS A 255 -14.88 -19.27 8.98
CA LYS A 255 -15.30 -19.97 7.75
C LYS A 255 -16.39 -19.17 7.04
N ALA A 256 -16.15 -18.80 5.78
CA ALA A 256 -17.04 -17.91 5.05
C ALA A 256 -18.38 -18.61 4.73
N SER A 257 -19.50 -17.95 5.00
CA SER A 257 -20.80 -18.45 4.58
C SER A 257 -20.98 -18.28 3.07
N PHE A 258 -21.26 -19.39 2.39
CA PHE A 258 -21.48 -19.53 0.95
C PHE A 258 -22.47 -18.49 0.38
N ILE A 259 -23.44 -18.06 1.19
CA ILE A 259 -24.43 -17.02 0.84
C ILE A 259 -23.73 -15.73 0.37
N TRP A 260 -22.75 -15.23 1.13
CA TRP A 260 -22.06 -13.97 0.81
C TRP A 260 -21.23 -14.05 -0.47
N THR A 261 -20.71 -15.24 -0.82
CA THR A 261 -20.02 -15.48 -2.09
C THR A 261 -20.98 -15.33 -3.28
N ILE A 262 -22.20 -15.84 -3.16
CA ILE A 262 -23.24 -15.68 -4.19
C ILE A 262 -23.63 -14.20 -4.33
N THR A 263 -23.85 -13.48 -3.22
CA THR A 263 -24.20 -12.05 -3.28
C THR A 263 -23.12 -11.22 -3.99
N ALA A 264 -21.85 -11.46 -3.69
CA ALA A 264 -20.73 -10.77 -4.33
C ALA A 264 -20.65 -11.04 -5.85
N ILE A 265 -20.90 -12.28 -6.28
CA ILE A 265 -20.92 -12.66 -7.70
C ILE A 265 -22.08 -11.96 -8.44
N LEU A 266 -23.28 -11.93 -7.85
CA LEU A 266 -24.44 -11.23 -8.42
C LEU A 266 -24.19 -9.73 -8.57
N ILE A 267 -23.58 -9.09 -7.57
CA ILE A 267 -23.21 -7.67 -7.62
C ILE A 267 -22.19 -7.39 -8.74
N CYS A 268 -21.15 -8.23 -8.88
CA CYS A 268 -20.18 -8.08 -9.96
C CYS A 268 -20.80 -8.27 -11.36
N LEU A 269 -21.74 -9.21 -11.52
CA LEU A 269 -22.48 -9.41 -12.77
C LEU A 269 -23.37 -8.21 -13.11
N LEU A 270 -24.08 -7.64 -12.13
CA LEU A 270 -24.88 -6.43 -12.31
C LEU A 270 -24.03 -5.24 -12.78
N ILE A 271 -22.84 -5.05 -12.19
CA ILE A 271 -21.91 -3.97 -12.58
C ILE A 271 -21.41 -4.20 -14.02
N LEU A 272 -21.00 -5.42 -14.39
CA LEU A 272 -20.54 -5.75 -15.74
C LEU A 272 -21.61 -5.53 -16.81
N VAL A 273 -22.86 -5.92 -16.53
CA VAL A 273 -24.00 -5.66 -17.43
C VAL A 273 -24.31 -4.17 -17.51
N GLY A 274 -24.29 -3.45 -16.39
CA GLY A 274 -24.50 -1.99 -16.35
C GLY A 274 -23.47 -1.21 -17.18
N CYS A 275 -22.19 -1.55 -17.08
CA CYS A 275 -21.13 -0.93 -17.89
C CYS A 275 -21.29 -1.21 -19.40
N SER A 276 -21.90 -2.34 -19.77
CA SER A 276 -22.11 -2.72 -21.18
C SER A 276 -23.21 -1.90 -21.88
N GLY A 277 -24.10 -1.24 -21.13
CA GLY A 277 -25.18 -0.41 -21.69
C GLY A 277 -24.75 1.00 -22.15
N ILE A 278 -23.53 1.43 -21.81
CA ILE A 278 -23.07 2.82 -22.01
C ILE A 278 -22.56 3.06 -23.44
N THR A 279 -22.17 2.01 -24.17
CA THR A 279 -21.65 2.11 -25.55
C THR A 279 -22.75 1.92 -26.60
N GLN A 280 -23.66 2.88 -26.72
CA GLN A 280 -24.47 3.02 -27.94
C GLN A 280 -23.70 3.83 -29.00
N PRO A 281 -23.61 3.38 -30.26
CA PRO A 281 -22.97 4.14 -31.32
C PRO A 281 -23.89 5.28 -31.78
N THR A 282 -23.46 6.53 -31.61
CA THR A 282 -24.17 7.71 -32.13
C THR A 282 -24.01 7.81 -33.65
N GLY A 283 -24.83 7.08 -34.39
CA GLY A 283 -24.96 7.17 -35.85
C GLY A 283 -26.09 8.08 -36.27
N SER A 284 -25.76 9.26 -36.80
CA SER A 284 -26.64 10.07 -37.64
C SER A 284 -26.61 9.54 -39.09
N LEU A 285 -27.54 9.81 -40.01
CA LEU A 285 -28.66 10.77 -40.11
C LEU A 285 -29.86 10.06 -40.80
N GLU A 286 -31.08 10.64 -40.75
CA GLU A 286 -31.74 11.15 -41.97
C GLU A 286 -32.89 12.13 -41.66
N SER A 287 -33.47 12.75 -42.70
CA SER A 287 -34.36 13.93 -42.66
C SER A 287 -35.86 13.57 -42.79
N GLY A 288 -36.79 14.44 -42.39
CA GLY A 288 -38.23 14.07 -42.41
C GLY A 288 -39.35 15.08 -42.13
N ASP A 289 -39.13 16.40 -42.20
CA ASP A 289 -40.21 17.44 -42.25
C ASP A 289 -41.17 17.54 -41.02
N GLY A 290 -42.07 18.54 -41.02
CA GLY A 290 -43.11 18.77 -39.99
C GLY A 290 -42.96 20.11 -39.27
N LYS A 291 -43.73 21.13 -39.68
CA LYS A 291 -43.55 22.54 -39.29
C LYS A 291 -44.79 23.16 -38.62
N ASP A 292 -44.55 24.24 -37.88
CA ASP A 292 -45.47 25.35 -37.52
C ASP A 292 -46.47 25.23 -36.34
N ILE A 293 -46.77 26.42 -35.79
CA ILE A 293 -47.96 26.88 -35.00
C ILE A 293 -47.88 27.02 -33.45
N VAL A 294 -47.56 28.27 -33.05
CA VAL A 294 -48.23 29.16 -32.05
C VAL A 294 -48.26 28.80 -30.54
N SER A 295 -47.37 29.47 -29.81
CA SER A 295 -47.57 30.52 -28.77
C SER A 295 -48.77 30.56 -27.79
N ASN A 296 -48.51 31.25 -26.66
CA ASN A 296 -49.43 31.93 -25.72
C ASN A 296 -50.25 31.06 -24.74
N ASP A 297 -50.64 31.53 -23.54
CA ASP A 297 -50.19 32.65 -22.68
C ASP A 297 -50.81 32.49 -21.27
N SER A 298 -50.30 33.22 -20.25
CA SER A 298 -51.05 33.66 -19.04
C SER A 298 -51.49 32.62 -17.98
N THR A 299 -51.68 32.94 -16.67
CA THR A 299 -51.15 34.00 -15.77
C THR A 299 -51.42 33.59 -14.28
N VAL A 300 -51.05 34.47 -13.32
CA VAL A 300 -51.57 34.61 -11.93
C VAL A 300 -50.70 33.99 -10.80
N LYS A 301 -50.74 34.67 -9.63
CA LYS A 301 -49.88 34.57 -8.43
C LYS A 301 -50.75 34.29 -7.15
N PRO A 302 -50.38 34.72 -5.91
CA PRO A 302 -49.44 34.15 -4.94
C PRO A 302 -50.08 33.90 -3.54
N LYS A 303 -49.29 33.53 -2.51
CA LYS A 303 -49.04 34.36 -1.28
C LYS A 303 -48.16 33.70 -0.19
N ASP A 304 -47.60 34.58 0.65
CA ASP A 304 -47.25 34.56 2.10
C ASP A 304 -47.08 33.18 2.82
N ASN A 305 -46.20 32.95 3.81
CA ASN A 305 -45.09 33.69 4.48
C ASN A 305 -44.34 32.67 5.41
N ALA A 306 -43.16 32.91 6.03
CA ALA A 306 -42.15 33.98 5.89
C ALA A 306 -40.72 33.33 5.74
N GLU A 307 -39.70 33.33 6.63
CA GLU A 307 -39.39 33.99 7.94
C GLU A 307 -37.84 34.02 8.15
N ALA A 308 -37.31 34.65 9.21
CA ALA A 308 -35.86 34.90 9.45
C ALA A 308 -35.47 34.80 10.97
N PRO A 309 -34.19 35.01 11.42
CA PRO A 309 -32.95 35.34 10.69
C PRO A 309 -31.73 34.43 11.04
N ALA A 310 -30.55 34.79 10.50
CA ALA A 310 -29.24 34.20 10.81
C ALA A 310 -28.34 35.20 11.60
N GLU A 311 -27.22 34.72 12.17
CA GLU A 311 -26.23 35.56 12.87
C GLU A 311 -24.79 35.30 12.39
N THR A 312 -23.90 36.28 12.63
CA THR A 312 -22.60 36.50 11.94
C THR A 312 -21.35 36.07 12.72
N THR A 313 -20.20 35.90 12.04
CA THR A 313 -18.86 36.00 12.69
C THR A 313 -17.68 36.27 11.74
N LYS A 314 -16.83 37.25 12.10
CA LYS A 314 -15.42 37.57 11.70
C LYS A 314 -14.98 38.81 12.51
N PRO A 315 -13.68 39.22 12.62
CA PRO A 315 -12.43 38.74 11.99
C PRO A 315 -11.66 37.74 12.91
N GLY A 316 -10.33 37.72 13.17
CA GLY A 316 -9.20 38.60 12.81
C GLY A 316 -7.81 38.15 13.31
N GLU A 317 -6.89 39.11 13.47
CA GLU A 317 -5.42 38.98 13.73
C GLU A 317 -5.06 39.46 15.17
N THR A 318 -3.86 39.30 15.77
CA THR A 318 -2.51 39.75 15.30
C THR A 318 -1.30 39.13 16.06
N ILE A 319 -0.16 39.16 15.36
CA ILE A 319 1.25 38.78 15.62
C ILE A 319 1.88 39.21 16.98
N LEU A 320 2.86 38.43 17.48
CA LEU A 320 4.17 38.90 18.01
C LEU A 320 5.31 37.89 17.74
N GLU A 321 6.53 38.41 17.52
CA GLU A 321 7.83 37.72 17.48
C GLU A 321 8.46 37.76 18.91
N GLU A 322 9.65 37.25 19.27
CA GLU A 322 10.85 36.68 18.60
C GLU A 322 11.37 35.51 19.52
N THR A 323 12.60 34.96 19.57
CA THR A 323 13.97 35.23 19.06
C THR A 323 14.66 33.92 18.57
N SER A 324 15.96 33.94 18.25
CA SER A 324 16.79 32.74 18.04
C SER A 324 18.24 32.90 18.53
N GLU A 325 18.82 31.88 19.16
CA GLU A 325 20.27 31.78 19.43
C GLU A 325 20.82 30.36 19.15
N THR A 326 22.14 30.19 19.07
CA THR A 326 22.82 29.00 18.53
C THR A 326 24.22 28.86 19.14
N GLU A 327 24.66 27.65 19.55
CA GLU A 327 26.08 27.25 19.45
C GLU A 327 26.37 25.73 19.60
N ASN A 328 27.60 25.36 19.24
CA ASN A 328 28.09 24.01 18.88
C ASN A 328 28.19 22.97 20.00
N SER A 329 28.16 21.68 19.60
CA SER A 329 29.19 20.69 19.98
C SER A 329 29.28 19.56 18.94
N GLU A 330 30.47 18.98 18.73
CA GLU A 330 30.75 18.01 17.67
C GLU A 330 30.74 16.54 18.15
N THR A 331 30.25 15.65 17.29
CA THR A 331 30.56 14.20 17.22
C THR A 331 30.51 13.34 18.50
N SER A 332 29.55 12.41 18.57
CA SER A 332 29.83 10.97 18.37
C SER A 332 28.58 10.10 18.49
N ASN A 333 28.46 9.10 17.62
CA ASN A 333 27.46 8.01 17.63
C ASN A 333 25.99 8.44 17.71
N GLU A 334 25.27 8.42 16.58
CA GLU A 334 23.81 8.28 16.60
C GLU A 334 23.45 6.96 17.30
N VAL A 335 22.93 7.05 18.52
CA VAL A 335 22.30 5.92 19.21
C VAL A 335 20.95 5.71 18.53
N GLU A 336 20.86 4.69 17.67
CA GLU A 336 19.65 4.34 16.93
C GLU A 336 18.44 4.28 17.88
N ASN A 337 17.51 5.23 17.73
CA ASN A 337 16.38 5.36 18.63
C ASN A 337 15.38 4.24 18.35
N ARG A 338 15.53 3.16 19.13
CA ARG A 338 14.68 1.96 19.19
C ARG A 338 13.17 2.27 19.18
N TYR A 339 12.78 3.45 19.64
CA TYR A 339 11.40 3.90 19.80
C TYR A 339 10.89 4.82 18.67
N ASP A 340 11.72 5.21 17.69
CA ASP A 340 11.32 5.95 16.47
C ASP A 340 10.17 5.26 15.73
N ILE A 341 10.17 3.93 15.71
CA ILE A 341 9.14 3.13 15.03
C ILE A 341 7.76 3.32 15.70
N ALA A 342 7.72 3.64 16.99
CA ALA A 342 6.51 4.01 17.73
C ALA A 342 6.20 5.52 17.66
N GLY A 343 7.05 6.32 17.02
CA GLY A 343 6.92 7.77 16.92
C GLY A 343 7.37 8.50 18.19
N PHE A 344 8.33 7.96 18.95
CA PHE A 344 8.82 8.59 20.19
C PHE A 344 10.14 9.33 19.88
N ASP A 345 10.15 10.66 19.96
CA ASP A 345 11.29 11.48 19.48
C ASP A 345 12.60 11.30 20.29
N SER A 346 12.53 10.68 21.48
CA SER A 346 13.67 10.52 22.39
C SER A 346 13.59 9.23 23.20
N ALA A 347 14.57 8.35 22.99
CA ALA A 347 14.74 7.15 23.82
C ALA A 347 14.95 7.49 25.30
N SER A 348 15.75 8.51 25.60
CA SER A 348 16.11 8.88 26.98
C SER A 348 14.91 9.40 27.78
N GLU A 349 14.03 10.20 27.15
CA GLU A 349 12.80 10.67 27.78
C GLU A 349 11.83 9.52 28.08
N PHE A 350 11.66 8.59 27.13
CA PHE A 350 10.77 7.45 27.31
C PHE A 350 11.31 6.45 28.34
N GLU A 351 12.59 6.10 28.29
CA GLU A 351 13.21 5.19 29.27
C GLU A 351 13.15 5.79 30.69
N GLY A 352 13.37 7.10 30.83
CA GLY A 352 13.17 7.81 32.11
C GLY A 352 11.72 7.76 32.60
N THR A 353 10.75 8.01 31.71
CA THR A 353 9.31 7.93 32.04
C THR A 353 8.88 6.52 32.43
N PHE A 354 9.40 5.50 31.75
CA PHE A 354 9.11 4.10 32.01
C PHE A 354 9.62 3.66 33.38
N HIS A 355 10.87 3.97 33.72
CA HIS A 355 11.44 3.66 35.03
C HIS A 355 10.78 4.45 36.17
N TYR A 356 10.42 5.72 35.95
CA TYR A 356 9.66 6.50 36.92
C TYR A 356 8.30 5.87 37.25
N LEU A 357 7.59 5.37 36.23
CA LEU A 357 6.32 4.66 36.43
C LEU A 357 6.50 3.28 37.07
N GLN A 358 7.60 2.56 36.79
CA GLN A 358 7.91 1.33 37.54
C GLN A 358 8.07 1.64 39.04
N GLU A 359 8.77 2.71 39.41
CA GLU A 359 8.87 3.16 40.80
C GLU A 359 7.49 3.52 41.40
N GLN A 360 6.66 4.30 40.70
CA GLN A 360 5.34 4.68 41.23
C GLN A 360 4.39 3.49 41.39
N VAL A 361 4.46 2.49 40.49
CA VAL A 361 3.71 1.22 40.64
C VAL A 361 4.25 0.37 41.78
N GLN A 362 5.57 0.37 42.03
CA GLN A 362 6.19 -0.33 43.16
C GLN A 362 5.84 0.31 44.51
N LEU A 363 5.66 1.64 44.55
CA LEU A 363 5.24 2.41 45.74
C LEU A 363 3.71 2.44 45.93
N ASP A 364 2.93 1.86 45.02
CA ASP A 364 1.45 1.92 44.99
C ASP A 364 0.90 3.37 44.99
N HIS A 365 1.60 4.29 44.32
CA HIS A 365 1.20 5.69 44.12
C HIS A 365 0.20 5.82 42.97
N ARG A 366 -1.01 5.32 43.21
CA ARG A 366 -2.07 5.11 42.19
C ARG A 366 -2.49 6.37 41.47
N GLU A 367 -2.55 7.49 42.19
CA GLU A 367 -2.95 8.80 41.71
C GLU A 367 -1.93 9.33 40.68
N ILE A 368 -0.63 9.10 40.91
CA ILE A 368 0.42 9.46 39.94
C ILE A 368 0.34 8.56 38.72
N VAL A 369 0.18 7.24 38.90
CA VAL A 369 0.02 6.29 37.79
C VAL A 369 -1.22 6.64 36.94
N ALA A 370 -2.29 7.13 37.56
CA ALA A 370 -3.52 7.55 36.88
C ALA A 370 -3.31 8.71 35.89
N GLU A 371 -2.38 9.63 36.16
CA GLU A 371 -2.10 10.76 35.25
C GLU A 371 -1.48 10.32 33.92
N TYR A 372 -0.72 9.22 33.92
CA TYR A 372 -0.06 8.67 32.74
C TYR A 372 -0.97 7.72 31.95
N ILE A 373 -2.28 7.70 32.21
CA ILE A 373 -3.26 6.90 31.47
C ILE A 373 -3.94 7.78 30.40
N ALA A 374 -4.07 7.26 29.19
CA ALA A 374 -4.81 7.91 28.12
C ALA A 374 -6.31 7.58 28.19
N TYR A 375 -7.09 8.50 28.75
CA TYR A 375 -8.55 8.35 28.87
C TYR A 375 -9.30 8.73 27.57
N PRO A 376 -10.45 8.10 27.27
CA PRO A 376 -11.02 6.95 27.99
C PRO A 376 -10.30 5.65 27.63
N ILE A 377 -9.93 4.85 28.64
CA ILE A 377 -9.22 3.58 28.46
C ILE A 377 -10.16 2.39 28.58
N GLN A 378 -10.12 1.47 27.62
CA GLN A 378 -10.89 0.22 27.68
C GLN A 378 -10.07 -0.88 28.35
N VAL A 379 -10.60 -1.41 29.44
CA VAL A 379 -10.00 -2.45 30.30
C VAL A 379 -10.91 -3.68 30.38
N ASN A 380 -10.38 -4.80 30.83
CA ASN A 380 -11.16 -5.97 31.23
C ASN A 380 -11.37 -5.90 32.76
N MET A 381 -12.57 -6.14 33.26
CA MET A 381 -12.84 -6.26 34.70
C MET A 381 -13.88 -7.35 34.92
N ASP A 382 -13.56 -8.31 35.80
CA ASP A 382 -14.42 -9.46 36.14
C ASP A 382 -14.97 -10.21 34.91
N GLY A 383 -14.18 -10.27 33.82
CA GLY A 383 -14.51 -10.93 32.55
C GLY A 383 -15.34 -10.10 31.58
N SER A 384 -15.66 -8.84 31.92
CA SER A 384 -16.41 -7.90 31.08
C SER A 384 -15.51 -6.73 30.65
N ARG A 385 -15.71 -6.21 29.43
CA ARG A 385 -15.03 -4.98 29.01
C ARG A 385 -15.75 -3.76 29.57
N VAL A 386 -14.97 -2.85 30.16
CA VAL A 386 -15.43 -1.59 30.75
C VAL A 386 -14.54 -0.47 30.19
N ASN A 387 -15.13 0.68 29.90
CA ASN A 387 -14.36 1.90 29.69
C ASN A 387 -14.19 2.60 31.04
N ILE A 388 -12.99 3.11 31.30
CA ILE A 388 -12.69 4.04 32.39
C ILE A 388 -12.53 5.42 31.75
N GLU A 389 -13.35 6.38 32.14
CA GLU A 389 -13.45 7.68 31.46
C GLU A 389 -12.58 8.78 32.12
N ASN A 390 -12.03 8.55 33.32
CA ASN A 390 -11.24 9.53 34.07
C ASN A 390 -10.35 8.91 35.19
N GLU A 391 -9.49 9.75 35.77
CA GLU A 391 -8.52 9.40 36.83
C GLU A 391 -9.16 8.90 38.12
N ASP A 392 -10.23 9.55 38.60
CA ASP A 392 -10.93 9.11 39.83
C ASP A 392 -11.49 7.69 39.65
N GLU A 393 -12.12 7.41 38.51
CA GLU A 393 -12.64 6.07 38.19
C GLU A 393 -11.52 5.03 38.05
N PHE A 394 -10.36 5.40 37.52
CA PHE A 394 -9.18 4.55 37.46
C PHE A 394 -8.62 4.20 38.84
N VAL A 395 -8.40 5.21 39.70
CA VAL A 395 -7.88 5.01 41.07
C VAL A 395 -8.83 4.13 41.90
N ASN A 396 -10.15 4.38 41.81
CA ASN A 396 -11.17 3.56 42.48
C ASN A 396 -11.17 2.10 42.03
N ASN A 397 -10.77 1.81 40.77
CA ASN A 397 -10.70 0.45 40.21
C ASN A 397 -9.26 -0.11 40.12
N TYR A 398 -8.24 0.60 40.65
CA TYR A 398 -6.84 0.35 40.34
C TYR A 398 -6.40 -1.12 40.48
N ASN A 399 -6.69 -1.76 41.62
CA ASN A 399 -6.30 -3.16 41.86
C ASN A 399 -7.10 -4.20 41.04
N LYS A 400 -8.19 -3.80 40.35
CA LYS A 400 -8.82 -4.63 39.31
C LYS A 400 -8.13 -4.48 37.96
N ILE A 401 -7.62 -3.29 37.66
CA ILE A 401 -7.00 -2.93 36.37
C ILE A 401 -5.53 -3.35 36.36
N PHE A 402 -4.73 -2.78 37.26
CA PHE A 402 -3.40 -3.26 37.61
C PHE A 402 -3.53 -4.46 38.56
N THR A 403 -3.87 -5.62 37.99
CA THR A 403 -3.81 -6.90 38.71
C THR A 403 -2.36 -7.27 39.03
N GLU A 404 -2.15 -8.22 39.94
CA GLU A 404 -0.80 -8.70 40.27
C GLU A 404 -0.05 -9.27 39.04
N ALA A 405 -0.77 -9.75 38.02
CA ALA A 405 -0.16 -10.15 36.75
C ALA A 405 0.37 -8.94 35.96
N VAL A 406 -0.41 -7.86 35.86
CA VAL A 406 -0.01 -6.61 35.18
C VAL A 406 1.13 -5.92 35.93
N LYS A 407 1.02 -5.78 37.26
CA LYS A 407 2.08 -5.22 38.11
C LYS A 407 3.38 -5.99 37.92
N LYS A 408 3.34 -7.33 38.01
CA LYS A 408 4.52 -8.18 37.81
C LYS A 408 5.10 -8.02 36.40
N ALA A 409 4.27 -8.09 35.37
CA ALA A 409 4.71 -7.94 33.97
C ALA A 409 5.38 -6.58 33.72
N PHE A 410 4.96 -5.52 34.42
CA PHE A 410 5.58 -4.19 34.31
C PHE A 410 6.86 -4.03 35.13
N LEU A 411 6.86 -4.50 36.38
CA LEU A 411 8.02 -4.36 37.28
C LEU A 411 9.20 -5.28 36.91
N GLU A 412 8.96 -6.42 36.27
CA GLU A 412 10.01 -7.33 35.78
C GLU A 412 10.51 -7.01 34.36
N GLN A 413 9.88 -6.06 33.64
CA GLN A 413 10.24 -5.72 32.26
C GLN A 413 11.45 -4.77 32.20
N ASP A 414 12.53 -5.21 31.56
CA ASP A 414 13.57 -4.30 31.07
C ASP A 414 13.02 -3.48 29.90
N VAL A 415 13.06 -2.15 29.99
CA VAL A 415 12.61 -1.23 28.95
C VAL A 415 13.32 -1.47 27.61
N LYS A 416 14.58 -1.92 27.65
CA LYS A 416 15.45 -2.15 26.47
C LYS A 416 15.17 -3.47 25.75
N GLU A 417 14.37 -4.34 26.37
CA GLU A 417 13.89 -5.60 25.78
C GLU A 417 12.39 -5.59 25.48
N THR A 418 11.67 -4.48 25.75
CA THR A 418 10.25 -4.30 25.38
C THR A 418 10.00 -4.50 23.89
N PHE A 419 8.81 -4.96 23.49
CA PHE A 419 8.48 -5.11 22.08
C PHE A 419 7.92 -3.80 21.48
N VAL A 420 8.66 -3.19 20.55
CA VAL A 420 8.32 -1.89 19.94
C VAL A 420 7.73 -2.05 18.54
N ASN A 421 6.67 -1.29 18.23
CA ASN A 421 6.14 -1.13 16.86
C ASN A 421 5.33 0.17 16.72
N TYR A 422 4.83 0.47 15.52
CA TYR A 422 4.01 1.66 15.18
C TYR A 422 2.70 1.87 15.98
N LYS A 423 2.40 1.01 16.95
CA LYS A 423 1.33 1.21 17.94
C LYS A 423 1.80 1.88 19.23
N GLY A 424 3.10 1.82 19.51
CA GLY A 424 3.63 2.01 20.85
C GLY A 424 4.60 0.91 21.30
N VAL A 425 4.97 0.98 22.58
CA VAL A 425 5.85 0.04 23.28
C VAL A 425 5.03 -0.92 24.12
N MET A 426 5.27 -2.22 23.95
CA MET A 426 4.57 -3.29 24.63
C MET A 426 5.38 -3.85 25.80
N VAL A 427 4.72 -4.01 26.94
CA VAL A 427 5.23 -4.64 28.17
C VAL A 427 4.77 -6.10 28.21
N GLY A 428 5.67 -7.00 28.63
CA GLY A 428 5.38 -8.42 28.81
C GLY A 428 4.94 -9.12 27.52
N ASN A 429 3.82 -9.83 27.58
CA ASN A 429 3.14 -10.45 26.44
C ASN A 429 2.05 -9.55 25.83
N GLY A 430 1.82 -8.36 26.40
CA GLY A 430 0.79 -7.40 25.97
C GLY A 430 -0.01 -6.77 27.10
N GLU A 431 0.39 -6.97 28.36
CA GLU A 431 -0.33 -6.56 29.57
C GLU A 431 -0.42 -5.03 29.71
N LEU A 432 0.61 -4.27 29.30
CA LEU A 432 0.56 -2.81 29.14
C LEU A 432 1.05 -2.38 27.75
N TRP A 433 0.52 -1.25 27.27
CA TRP A 433 0.94 -0.57 26.06
C TRP A 433 1.10 0.93 26.27
N PHE A 434 2.30 1.44 26.03
CA PHE A 434 2.65 2.87 26.03
C PHE A 434 2.60 3.44 24.62
N ASN A 435 2.13 4.68 24.44
CA ASN A 435 2.26 5.42 23.19
C ASN A 435 2.50 6.92 23.45
N MET A 436 3.00 7.63 22.43
CA MET A 436 3.00 9.09 22.42
C MET A 436 1.66 9.58 21.87
N LEU A 437 0.95 10.42 22.62
CA LEU A 437 -0.41 10.86 22.30
C LEU A 437 -0.57 12.36 22.55
N GLU A 438 -1.28 13.03 21.65
CA GLU A 438 -1.69 14.42 21.83
C GLU A 438 -2.91 14.49 22.75
N GLY A 439 -2.92 15.42 23.71
CA GLY A 439 -4.04 15.67 24.62
C GLY A 439 -4.04 14.87 25.94
N THR A 440 -3.07 13.99 26.18
CA THR A 440 -2.81 13.40 27.52
C THR A 440 -2.03 14.36 28.41
N LYS A 441 -2.10 14.21 29.75
CA LYS A 441 -1.28 15.00 30.70
C LYS A 441 0.22 14.87 30.43
N HIS A 442 0.66 13.64 30.15
CA HIS A 442 2.07 13.28 29.95
C HIS A 442 2.33 12.80 28.52
N LYS A 443 3.49 13.18 27.95
CA LYS A 443 3.89 12.91 26.55
C LYS A 443 3.81 11.42 26.19
N TYR A 444 4.34 10.56 27.06
CA TYR A 444 4.25 9.10 26.93
C TYR A 444 3.22 8.58 27.92
N SER A 445 2.14 7.98 27.43
CA SER A 445 1.01 7.53 28.23
C SER A 445 0.64 6.07 27.95
N ILE A 446 0.16 5.36 28.97
CA ILE A 446 -0.42 4.02 28.87
C ILE A 446 -1.81 4.16 28.25
N TYR A 447 -2.00 3.56 27.07
CA TYR A 447 -3.27 3.65 26.33
C TYR A 447 -3.99 2.29 26.20
N GLY A 448 -3.40 1.22 26.72
CA GLY A 448 -4.01 -0.10 26.75
C GLY A 448 -3.48 -0.95 27.90
N ILE A 449 -4.40 -1.58 28.63
CA ILE A 449 -4.13 -2.50 29.73
C ILE A 449 -4.91 -3.79 29.45
N ASN A 450 -4.23 -4.94 29.52
CA ASN A 450 -4.84 -6.26 29.39
C ASN A 450 -4.48 -7.10 30.62
N ASN A 451 -5.52 -7.58 31.31
CA ASN A 451 -5.46 -8.15 32.66
C ASN A 451 -6.38 -9.38 32.81
#